data_AF-A0A7V6YZR7-F1
#
_entry.id   AF-A0A7V6YZR7-F1
#
_cell.length_a   1.000
_cell.length_b   1.000
_cell.length_c   1.000
_cell.angle_alpha   90.00
_cell.angle_beta   90.00
_cell.angle_gamma   90.00
#
_symmetry.space_group_name_H-M   'P 1'
#
loop_
_entity.id
_entity.type
_entity.pdbx_description
1 polymer ?
#
loop_
_entity_poly.entity_id
_entity_poly.type
_entity_poly.pdbx_seq_one_letter_code
_entity_poly.pdbx_strand_id
1 'polypeptide(L)'
;MKTPILRIKKHLPWLVPVVVAGALTGCSDPADGVHKSAAGEAQTASTRTAGKPYTIQPDSKINFVGSKVTGKHDGGFTNFSGTISVADGKVVDAEIKINLESTWSDNQRLTAHLKSPDFFDVANFPTSTFTVTSIEGSGAQQKVTGNLELHGVTKSISFPADIQVSDDTVTVKAEFAINRKDFGIMYSGRADDLIRDDVVIKLDVKATPQT
;
A
#
# COMPACT_ATOMS: atom_id res chain seq x y z
N MET A 1 -44.80 52.57 -39.35
CA MET A 1 -44.21 53.16 -38.13
C MET A 1 -45.16 52.93 -36.96
N LYS A 2 -44.83 52.00 -36.05
CA LYS A 2 -45.55 51.78 -34.79
C LYS A 2 -44.51 51.65 -33.69
N THR A 3 -44.55 52.57 -32.75
CA THR A 3 -43.67 52.70 -31.58
C THR A 3 -43.98 51.59 -30.55
N PRO A 4 -42.99 50.90 -29.95
CA PRO A 4 -43.24 49.93 -28.90
C PRO A 4 -43.24 50.60 -27.51
N ILE A 5 -44.18 50.17 -26.66
CA ILE A 5 -44.35 50.57 -25.26
C ILE A 5 -43.46 49.68 -24.37
N LEU A 6 -42.55 50.31 -23.61
CA LEU A 6 -41.63 49.66 -22.69
C LEU A 6 -42.33 49.31 -21.36
N ARG A 7 -42.40 48.03 -21.01
CA ARG A 7 -43.01 47.53 -19.77
C ARG A 7 -41.91 47.17 -18.76
N ILE A 8 -41.72 48.00 -17.75
CA ILE A 8 -40.77 47.80 -16.64
C ILE A 8 -41.28 46.67 -15.74
N LYS A 9 -40.56 45.54 -15.67
CA LYS A 9 -40.79 44.50 -14.66
C LYS A 9 -40.01 44.85 -13.39
N LYS A 10 -40.72 44.99 -12.27
CA LYS A 10 -40.13 45.14 -10.93
C LYS A 10 -39.51 43.80 -10.52
N HIS A 11 -38.20 43.80 -10.25
CA HIS A 11 -37.48 42.66 -9.68
C HIS A 11 -37.70 42.61 -8.17
N LEU A 12 -38.21 41.49 -7.66
CA LEU A 12 -38.30 41.18 -6.24
C LEU A 12 -37.14 40.21 -5.91
N PRO A 13 -36.23 40.54 -4.96
CA PRO A 13 -35.10 39.67 -4.66
C PRO A 13 -35.55 38.47 -3.83
N TRP A 14 -35.29 37.28 -4.36
CA TRP A 14 -35.47 35.99 -3.69
C TRP A 14 -34.31 35.79 -2.69
N LEU A 15 -34.62 35.78 -1.39
CA LEU A 15 -33.70 35.37 -0.32
C LEU A 15 -33.49 33.85 -0.39
N VAL A 16 -32.27 33.42 -0.71
CA VAL A 16 -31.88 32.00 -0.71
C VAL A 16 -31.34 31.67 0.69
N PRO A 17 -31.87 30.68 1.41
CA PRO A 17 -31.34 30.31 2.72
C PRO A 17 -29.99 29.61 2.55
N VAL A 18 -28.97 30.13 3.23
CA VAL A 18 -27.66 29.49 3.35
C VAL A 18 -27.81 28.28 4.26
N VAL A 19 -27.87 27.09 3.67
CA VAL A 19 -27.69 25.84 4.41
C VAL A 19 -26.21 25.68 4.68
N VAL A 20 -25.78 25.95 5.92
CA VAL A 20 -24.45 25.60 6.39
C VAL A 20 -24.44 24.08 6.61
N ALA A 21 -23.92 23.35 5.63
CA ALA A 21 -23.60 21.93 5.78
C ALA A 21 -22.41 21.81 6.73
N GLY A 22 -22.67 21.40 7.97
CA GLY A 22 -21.63 21.01 8.92
C GLY A 22 -20.93 19.75 8.40
N ALA A 23 -19.65 19.86 8.06
CA ALA A 23 -18.82 18.72 7.74
C ALA A 23 -18.56 17.92 9.04
N LEU A 24 -19.26 16.80 9.19
CA LEU A 24 -18.92 15.80 10.20
C LEU A 24 -17.59 15.17 9.76
N THR A 25 -16.49 15.60 10.36
CA THR A 25 -15.18 14.94 10.19
C THR A 25 -15.20 13.62 10.95
N GLY A 26 -15.84 12.60 10.37
CA GLY A 26 -15.64 11.22 10.77
C GLY A 26 -14.21 10.78 10.44
N CYS A 27 -13.65 9.85 11.23
CA CYS A 27 -12.37 9.23 10.92
C CYS A 27 -12.48 8.48 9.59
N SER A 28 -11.88 9.03 8.53
CA SER A 28 -11.83 8.42 7.20
C SER A 28 -11.03 7.11 7.22
N ASP A 29 -11.47 6.10 6.47
CA ASP A 29 -10.73 4.86 6.28
C ASP A 29 -9.46 5.15 5.47
N PRO A 30 -8.25 4.80 5.95
CA PRO A 30 -7.02 5.03 5.20
C PRO A 30 -6.97 4.29 3.85
N ALA A 31 -7.77 3.23 3.67
CA ALA A 31 -7.85 2.52 2.40
C ALA A 31 -8.81 3.17 1.40
N ASP A 32 -9.55 4.22 1.78
CA ASP A 32 -10.43 4.95 0.87
C ASP A 32 -9.62 5.60 -0.26
N GLY A 33 -9.93 5.25 -1.51
CA GLY A 33 -9.23 5.77 -2.69
C GLY A 33 -7.85 5.16 -2.95
N VAL A 34 -7.40 4.21 -2.13
CA VAL A 34 -6.16 3.44 -2.34
C VAL A 34 -6.45 2.19 -3.19
N HIS A 35 -5.52 1.82 -4.07
CA HIS A 35 -5.64 0.59 -4.87
C HIS A 35 -5.72 -0.64 -3.98
N LYS A 36 -6.80 -1.42 -4.06
CA LYS A 36 -6.96 -2.66 -3.29
C LYS A 36 -6.43 -3.85 -4.09
N SER A 37 -5.34 -4.43 -3.62
CA SER A 37 -4.71 -5.59 -4.21
C SER A 37 -5.49 -6.86 -3.84
N ALA A 38 -6.23 -7.40 -4.80
CA ALA A 38 -6.92 -8.68 -4.62
C ALA A 38 -5.91 -9.82 -4.50
N ALA A 39 -6.14 -10.74 -3.56
CA ALA A 39 -5.33 -11.93 -3.39
C ALA A 39 -5.78 -13.05 -4.35
N GLY A 40 -4.89 -13.40 -5.29
CA GLY A 40 -5.04 -14.54 -6.18
C GLY A 40 -4.29 -15.79 -5.71
N GLU A 41 -4.46 -16.88 -6.45
CA GLU A 41 -3.62 -18.07 -6.30
C GLU A 41 -2.15 -17.71 -6.55
N ALA A 42 -1.24 -18.31 -5.79
CA ALA A 42 0.19 -18.11 -5.98
C ALA A 42 0.59 -18.50 -7.41
N GLN A 43 1.31 -17.62 -8.08
CA GLN A 43 1.80 -17.88 -9.42
C GLN A 43 3.13 -18.64 -9.32
N THR A 44 3.41 -19.56 -10.24
CA THR A 44 4.77 -20.12 -10.33
C THR A 44 5.76 -19.00 -10.54
N ALA A 45 6.82 -18.93 -9.72
CA ALA A 45 7.88 -17.93 -9.90
C ALA A 45 8.38 -17.99 -11.34
N SER A 46 8.34 -16.85 -12.04
CA SER A 46 8.90 -16.74 -13.39
C SER A 46 10.36 -17.18 -13.35
N THR A 47 10.87 -17.75 -14.45
CA THR A 47 12.32 -18.00 -14.58
C THR A 47 13.03 -16.67 -14.32
N ARG A 48 13.83 -16.59 -13.25
CA ARG A 48 14.54 -15.35 -12.88
C ARG A 48 15.23 -14.80 -14.12
N THR A 49 14.80 -13.62 -14.57
CA THR A 49 15.41 -12.99 -15.74
C THR A 49 16.74 -12.44 -15.32
N ALA A 50 17.82 -12.90 -15.94
CA ALA A 50 19.16 -12.43 -15.62
C ALA A 50 19.26 -10.92 -15.88
N GLY A 51 19.77 -10.19 -14.89
CA GLY A 51 19.98 -8.74 -14.96
C GLY A 51 21.07 -8.30 -13.98
N LYS A 52 21.54 -7.07 -14.13
CA LYS A 52 22.50 -6.45 -13.20
C LYS A 52 21.85 -6.35 -11.82
N PRO A 53 22.45 -6.93 -10.76
CA PRO A 53 21.85 -6.90 -9.43
C PRO A 53 22.03 -5.54 -8.74
N TYR A 54 20.99 -5.12 -8.03
CA TYR A 54 20.94 -3.93 -7.18
C TYR A 54 20.53 -4.35 -5.76
N THR A 55 21.19 -3.77 -4.77
CA THR A 55 20.94 -4.04 -3.35
C THR A 55 20.12 -2.92 -2.73
N ILE A 56 19.06 -3.27 -2.01
CA ILE A 56 18.22 -2.33 -1.28
C ILE A 56 19.04 -1.59 -0.21
N GLN A 57 18.90 -0.27 -0.16
CA GLN A 57 19.66 0.61 0.72
C GLN A 57 18.96 0.84 2.06
N PRO A 58 19.73 1.12 3.14
CA PRO A 58 19.17 1.29 4.50
C PRO A 58 18.20 2.48 4.68
N ASP A 59 18.22 3.46 3.78
CA ASP A 59 17.28 4.61 3.79
C ASP A 59 15.89 4.27 3.22
N SER A 60 15.70 3.03 2.74
CA SER A 60 14.42 2.52 2.26
C SER A 60 13.39 2.37 3.39
N LYS A 61 12.10 2.36 3.03
CA LYS A 61 10.98 2.20 3.96
C LYS A 61 9.93 1.25 3.42
N ILE A 62 9.48 0.35 4.30
CA ILE A 62 8.30 -0.49 4.12
C ILE A 62 7.39 -0.26 5.32
N ASN A 63 6.34 0.52 5.11
CA ASN A 63 5.40 0.93 6.15
C ASN A 63 4.01 0.35 5.89
N PHE A 64 3.20 0.30 6.95
CA PHE A 64 1.79 -0.03 6.86
C PHE A 64 0.93 0.91 7.70
N VAL A 65 -0.36 1.00 7.36
CA VAL A 65 -1.38 1.66 8.15
C VAL A 65 -2.50 0.68 8.43
N GLY A 66 -2.61 0.26 9.69
CA GLY A 66 -3.74 -0.53 10.19
C GLY A 66 -4.81 0.39 10.75
N SER A 67 -6.09 0.02 10.65
CA SER A 67 -7.17 0.87 11.16
C SER A 67 -8.31 0.13 11.82
N LYS A 68 -9.02 0.89 12.65
CA LYS A 68 -10.27 0.58 13.33
C LYS A 68 -11.32 1.59 12.92
N VAL A 69 -12.59 1.28 13.13
CA VAL A 69 -13.67 2.26 12.90
C VAL A 69 -13.49 3.57 13.68
N THR A 70 -12.74 3.54 14.79
CA THR A 70 -12.45 4.68 15.68
C THR A 70 -11.09 5.36 15.46
N GLY A 71 -10.21 4.84 14.60
CA GLY A 71 -8.87 5.40 14.44
C GLY A 71 -7.94 4.57 13.57
N LYS A 72 -6.68 5.01 13.46
CA LYS A 72 -5.63 4.31 12.70
C LYS A 72 -4.31 4.31 13.46
N HIS A 73 -3.43 3.40 13.06
CA HIS A 73 -2.07 3.30 13.56
C HIS A 73 -1.10 3.19 12.40
N ASP A 74 -0.03 3.98 12.48
CA ASP A 74 1.10 3.87 11.59
C ASP A 74 2.09 2.82 12.12
N GLY A 75 2.66 2.03 11.21
CA GLY A 75 3.68 1.05 11.53
C GLY A 75 4.55 0.71 10.33
N GLY A 76 5.43 -0.27 10.50
CA GLY A 76 6.32 -0.72 9.46
C GLY A 76 7.36 -1.72 9.95
N PHE A 77 8.43 -1.86 9.18
CA PHE A 77 9.51 -2.81 9.45
C PHE A 77 10.86 -2.10 9.41
N THR A 78 11.73 -2.36 10.38
CA THR A 78 13.07 -1.76 10.45
C THR A 78 14.18 -2.66 9.89
N ASN A 79 13.88 -3.94 9.60
CA ASN A 79 14.84 -4.89 9.06
C ASN A 79 14.22 -5.69 7.91
N PHE A 80 14.71 -5.41 6.72
CA PHE A 80 14.39 -6.12 5.49
C PHE A 80 15.59 -6.03 4.55
N SER A 81 15.65 -6.97 3.62
CA SER A 81 16.65 -7.01 2.56
C SER A 81 16.01 -7.47 1.27
N GLY A 82 16.73 -7.33 0.18
CA GLY A 82 16.22 -7.76 -1.11
C GLY A 82 17.18 -7.43 -2.24
N THR A 83 16.88 -8.02 -3.38
CA THR A 83 17.61 -7.83 -4.63
C THR A 83 16.65 -7.34 -5.69
N ILE A 84 17.10 -6.39 -6.50
CA ILE A 84 16.40 -5.95 -7.72
C ILE A 84 17.33 -6.25 -8.89
N SER A 85 16.82 -6.89 -9.94
CA SER A 85 17.59 -7.13 -11.16
C SER A 85 17.13 -6.17 -12.26
N VAL A 86 18.09 -5.51 -12.91
CA VAL A 86 17.84 -4.56 -13.99
C VAL A 86 18.45 -5.07 -15.29
N ALA A 87 17.67 -5.05 -16.37
CA ALA A 87 18.13 -5.31 -17.73
C ALA A 87 17.48 -4.30 -18.69
N ASP A 88 18.23 -3.82 -19.68
CA ASP A 88 17.77 -2.86 -20.69
C ASP A 88 17.05 -1.62 -20.12
N GLY A 89 17.58 -1.10 -19.00
CA GLY A 89 17.02 0.08 -18.30
C GLY A 89 15.68 -0.18 -17.58
N LYS A 90 15.31 -1.44 -17.35
CA LYS A 90 14.06 -1.84 -16.70
C LYS A 90 14.33 -2.82 -15.57
N VAL A 91 13.50 -2.76 -14.52
CA VAL A 91 13.45 -3.83 -13.53
C VAL A 91 12.84 -5.07 -14.19
N VAL A 92 13.52 -6.21 -14.08
CA VAL A 92 13.08 -7.48 -14.67
C VAL A 92 12.83 -8.57 -13.64
N ASP A 93 13.35 -8.41 -12.42
CA ASP A 93 13.12 -9.30 -11.29
C ASP A 93 13.31 -8.55 -9.97
N ALA A 94 12.63 -8.98 -8.92
CA ALA A 94 12.88 -8.49 -7.57
C ALA A 94 12.39 -9.48 -6.50
N GLU A 95 13.14 -9.55 -5.41
CA GLU A 95 12.78 -10.31 -4.21
C GLU A 95 13.05 -9.46 -2.97
N ILE A 96 12.07 -9.38 -2.07
CA ILE A 96 12.18 -8.70 -0.78
C ILE A 96 11.88 -9.70 0.32
N LYS A 97 12.70 -9.69 1.37
CA LYS A 97 12.53 -10.47 2.58
C LYS A 97 12.47 -9.53 3.79
N ILE A 98 11.40 -9.62 4.55
CA ILE A 98 11.17 -8.83 5.76
C ILE A 98 11.37 -9.73 6.98
N ASN A 99 12.15 -9.26 7.95
CA ASN A 99 12.19 -9.87 9.28
C ASN A 99 11.05 -9.29 10.12
N LEU A 100 10.03 -10.10 10.43
CA LEU A 100 8.84 -9.65 11.14
C LEU A 100 9.10 -9.31 12.62
N GLU A 101 10.23 -9.73 13.19
CA GLU A 101 10.68 -9.26 14.50
C GLU A 101 10.99 -7.74 14.49
N SER A 102 11.23 -7.15 13.32
CA SER A 102 11.50 -5.73 13.17
C SER A 102 10.25 -4.84 13.10
N THR A 103 9.07 -5.46 13.25
CA THR A 103 7.79 -4.75 13.27
C THR A 103 7.78 -3.66 14.32
N TRP A 104 7.34 -2.47 13.92
CA TRP A 104 7.06 -1.34 14.80
C TRP A 104 5.69 -0.74 14.50
N SER A 105 5.14 -0.03 15.48
CA SER A 105 4.00 0.86 15.33
C SER A 105 4.18 2.10 16.22
N ASP A 106 3.35 3.11 16.00
CA ASP A 106 3.27 4.32 16.81
C ASP A 106 2.89 4.07 18.30
N ASN A 107 2.52 2.84 18.66
CA ASN A 107 2.17 2.44 20.01
C ASN A 107 2.92 1.15 20.44
N GLN A 108 3.75 1.22 21.48
CA GLN A 108 4.56 0.07 21.91
C GLN A 108 3.75 -1.18 22.31
N ARG A 109 2.55 -1.00 22.90
CA ARG A 109 1.69 -2.14 23.25
C ARG A 109 1.11 -2.79 22.00
N LEU A 110 0.70 -1.98 21.03
CA LEU A 110 0.26 -2.48 19.73
C LEU A 110 1.39 -3.22 19.02
N THR A 111 2.61 -2.67 19.02
CA THR A 111 3.80 -3.33 18.45
C THR A 111 4.01 -4.73 19.03
N ALA A 112 3.90 -4.88 20.35
CA ALA A 112 4.01 -6.19 20.99
C ALA A 112 2.86 -7.13 20.58
N HIS A 113 1.63 -6.62 20.48
CA HIS A 113 0.46 -7.41 20.09
C HIS A 113 0.51 -7.85 18.62
N LEU A 114 0.97 -6.99 17.72
CA LEU A 114 1.15 -7.30 16.30
C LEU A 114 2.11 -8.49 16.06
N LYS A 115 3.06 -8.71 16.97
CA LYS A 115 4.00 -9.84 16.88
C LYS A 115 3.45 -11.16 17.42
N SER A 116 2.32 -11.12 18.13
CA SER A 116 1.73 -12.27 18.80
C SER A 116 0.94 -13.18 17.82
N PRO A 117 0.49 -14.37 18.28
CA PRO A 117 -0.35 -15.28 17.50
C PRO A 117 -1.67 -14.68 16.99
N ASP A 118 -2.14 -13.58 17.56
CA ASP A 118 -3.35 -12.89 17.09
C ASP A 118 -3.14 -12.15 15.75
N PHE A 119 -1.88 -11.91 15.35
CA PHE A 119 -1.50 -11.11 14.19
C PHE A 119 -0.43 -11.78 13.34
N PHE A 120 0.84 -11.36 13.42
CA PHE A 120 1.91 -11.87 12.57
C PHE A 120 2.48 -13.21 13.05
N ASP A 121 2.18 -13.61 14.29
CA ASP A 121 2.69 -14.84 14.92
C ASP A 121 4.18 -15.07 14.63
N VAL A 122 5.00 -14.07 15.00
CA VAL A 122 6.42 -13.99 14.60
C VAL A 122 7.23 -15.20 15.08
N ALA A 123 6.79 -15.85 16.16
CA ALA A 123 7.41 -17.06 16.66
C ALA A 123 7.34 -18.22 15.65
N ASN A 124 6.24 -18.34 14.90
CA ASN A 124 6.03 -19.40 13.91
C ASN A 124 6.32 -18.92 12.47
N PHE A 125 6.07 -17.64 12.18
CA PHE A 125 6.30 -17.02 10.87
C PHE A 125 7.21 -15.80 11.01
N PRO A 126 8.53 -15.98 11.22
CA PRO A 126 9.44 -14.88 11.48
C PRO A 126 9.75 -14.03 10.23
N THR A 127 9.34 -14.50 9.05
CA THR A 127 9.70 -13.90 7.75
C THR A 127 8.45 -13.70 6.90
N SER A 128 8.39 -12.56 6.22
CA SER A 128 7.52 -12.37 5.05
C SER A 128 8.38 -12.17 3.80
N THR A 129 7.96 -12.73 2.68
CA THR A 129 8.66 -12.62 1.39
C THR A 129 7.74 -12.05 0.32
N PHE A 130 8.29 -11.23 -0.57
CA PHE A 130 7.65 -10.82 -1.80
C PHE A 130 8.55 -11.12 -2.98
N THR A 131 8.07 -11.93 -3.93
CA THR A 131 8.81 -12.30 -5.15
C THR A 131 8.02 -11.84 -6.36
N VAL A 132 8.61 -11.00 -7.18
CA VAL A 132 8.00 -10.51 -8.42
C VAL A 132 7.79 -11.66 -9.41
N THR A 133 6.64 -11.67 -10.08
CA THR A 133 6.32 -12.61 -11.15
C THR A 133 6.12 -11.89 -12.49
N SER A 134 5.65 -10.64 -12.48
CA SER A 134 5.46 -9.82 -13.67
C SER A 134 5.58 -8.32 -13.35
N ILE A 135 6.16 -7.56 -14.27
CA ILE A 135 6.13 -6.09 -14.29
C ILE A 135 5.60 -5.66 -15.65
N GLU A 136 4.45 -5.00 -15.65
CA GLU A 136 3.72 -4.58 -16.86
C GLU A 136 3.66 -3.06 -16.95
N GLY A 137 3.73 -2.55 -18.18
CA GLY A 137 3.63 -1.12 -18.48
C GLY A 137 4.95 -0.46 -18.84
N SER A 138 4.87 0.82 -19.17
CA SER A 138 5.98 1.64 -19.65
C SER A 138 5.96 3.02 -18.98
N GLY A 139 7.13 3.61 -18.79
CA GLY A 139 7.27 4.88 -18.07
C GLY A 139 7.42 4.65 -16.56
N ALA A 140 7.14 5.68 -15.76
CA ALA A 140 7.34 5.61 -14.31
C ALA A 140 6.30 4.72 -13.62
N GLN A 141 5.02 4.85 -13.96
CA GLN A 141 3.96 4.06 -13.34
C GLN A 141 3.84 2.71 -14.03
N GLN A 142 4.14 1.64 -13.29
CA GLN A 142 4.08 0.26 -13.77
C GLN A 142 3.21 -0.58 -12.83
N LYS A 143 2.61 -1.65 -13.35
CA LYS A 143 1.89 -2.62 -12.56
C LYS A 143 2.84 -3.75 -12.18
N VAL A 144 3.06 -3.92 -10.88
CA VAL A 144 3.87 -5.00 -10.32
C VAL A 144 2.93 -6.12 -9.87
N THR A 145 3.24 -7.35 -10.26
CA THR A 145 2.59 -8.56 -9.75
C THR A 145 3.64 -9.46 -9.13
N GLY A 146 3.32 -10.04 -7.99
CA GLY A 146 4.22 -10.96 -7.31
C GLY A 146 3.52 -11.79 -6.25
N ASN A 147 4.22 -12.79 -5.75
CA ASN A 147 3.77 -13.63 -4.65
C ASN A 147 4.19 -13.00 -3.33
N LEU A 148 3.22 -12.66 -2.49
CA LEU A 148 3.42 -12.29 -1.10
C LEU A 148 3.21 -13.53 -0.23
N GLU A 149 4.23 -13.94 0.50
CA GLU A 149 4.14 -14.86 1.62
C GLU A 149 4.06 -14.06 2.92
N LEU A 150 2.96 -14.21 3.64
CA LEU A 150 2.73 -13.56 4.92
C LEU A 150 1.95 -14.51 5.82
N HIS A 151 2.42 -14.69 7.05
CA HIS A 151 1.76 -15.53 8.06
C HIS A 151 1.50 -16.97 7.56
N GLY A 152 2.49 -17.54 6.85
CA GLY A 152 2.44 -18.91 6.32
C GLY A 152 1.55 -19.10 5.09
N VAL A 153 0.93 -18.03 4.56
CA VAL A 153 0.07 -18.06 3.39
C VAL A 153 0.72 -17.30 2.24
N THR A 154 0.79 -17.93 1.06
CA THR A 154 1.27 -17.30 -0.17
C THR A 154 0.11 -16.93 -1.09
N LYS A 155 0.04 -15.67 -1.50
CA LYS A 155 -0.95 -15.15 -2.45
C LYS A 155 -0.28 -14.30 -3.52
N SER A 156 -0.77 -14.40 -4.76
CA SER A 156 -0.37 -13.44 -5.80
C SER A 156 -1.14 -12.13 -5.61
N ILE A 157 -0.44 -11.01 -5.59
CA ILE A 157 -1.02 -9.67 -5.50
C ILE A 157 -0.49 -8.78 -6.63
N SER A 158 -1.31 -7.83 -7.08
CA SER A 158 -0.91 -6.82 -8.06
C SER A 158 -1.18 -5.41 -7.57
N PHE A 159 -0.20 -4.52 -7.72
CA PHE A 159 -0.31 -3.10 -7.32
C PHE A 159 0.42 -2.17 -8.30
N PRO A 160 -0.02 -0.91 -8.41
CA PRO A 160 0.72 0.12 -9.13
C PRO A 160 1.96 0.54 -8.33
N ALA A 161 3.07 0.76 -9.01
CA ALA A 161 4.30 1.31 -8.45
C ALA A 161 4.93 2.31 -9.41
N ASP A 162 5.45 3.41 -8.87
CA ASP A 162 6.33 4.33 -9.59
C ASP A 162 7.76 3.81 -9.50
N ILE A 163 8.29 3.31 -10.62
CA ILE A 163 9.62 2.74 -10.75
C ILE A 163 10.47 3.67 -11.60
N GLN A 164 11.62 4.09 -11.07
CA GLN A 164 12.61 4.86 -11.80
C GLN A 164 13.95 4.13 -11.77
N VAL A 165 14.55 3.96 -12.94
CA VAL A 165 15.85 3.32 -13.13
C VAL A 165 16.81 4.36 -13.70
N SER A 166 17.95 4.52 -13.06
CA SER A 166 19.12 5.25 -13.55
C SER A 166 20.37 4.36 -13.43
N ASP A 167 21.49 4.81 -14.01
CA ASP A 167 22.73 4.03 -14.08
C ASP A 167 23.20 3.51 -12.70
N ASP A 168 23.00 4.33 -11.67
CA ASP A 168 23.49 4.08 -10.31
C ASP A 168 22.39 3.88 -9.26
N THR A 169 21.10 3.96 -9.64
CA THR A 169 20.01 3.89 -8.65
C THR A 169 18.72 3.35 -9.26
N VAL A 170 18.01 2.54 -8.47
CA VAL A 170 16.60 2.22 -8.67
C VAL A 170 15.81 2.83 -7.52
N THR A 171 14.70 3.51 -7.82
CA THR A 171 13.71 3.92 -6.82
C THR A 171 12.34 3.32 -7.13
N VAL A 172 11.64 2.87 -6.09
CA VAL A 172 10.29 2.31 -6.18
C VAL A 172 9.41 2.96 -5.13
N LYS A 173 8.31 3.58 -5.56
CA LYS A 173 7.28 4.11 -4.66
C LYS A 173 5.95 3.45 -4.96
N ALA A 174 5.24 3.01 -3.93
CA ALA A 174 3.92 2.41 -4.08
C ALA A 174 3.06 2.66 -2.85
N GLU A 175 1.75 2.81 -3.06
CA GLU A 175 0.74 2.85 -2.02
C GLU A 175 -0.46 2.01 -2.47
N PHE A 176 -0.73 0.92 -1.75
CA PHE A 176 -1.81 -0.03 -2.06
C PHE A 176 -2.32 -0.68 -0.77
N ALA A 177 -3.52 -1.24 -0.79
CA ALA A 177 -4.08 -1.97 0.33
C ALA A 177 -4.09 -3.47 0.06
N ILE A 178 -3.85 -4.27 1.10
CA ILE A 178 -4.10 -5.72 1.09
C ILE A 178 -5.19 -6.03 2.12
N ASN A 179 -5.95 -7.10 1.89
CA ASN A 179 -6.84 -7.62 2.92
C ASN A 179 -6.06 -8.59 3.82
N ARG A 180 -5.89 -8.24 5.10
CA ARG A 180 -5.17 -9.08 6.08
C ARG A 180 -5.76 -10.48 6.19
N LYS A 181 -7.06 -10.62 5.89
CA LYS A 181 -7.77 -11.87 6.00
C LYS A 181 -7.35 -12.92 4.98
N ASP A 182 -6.89 -12.47 3.81
CA ASP A 182 -6.42 -13.37 2.75
C ASP A 182 -5.15 -14.15 3.15
N PHE A 183 -4.46 -13.68 4.19
CA PHE A 183 -3.24 -14.26 4.77
C PHE A 183 -3.48 -14.95 6.12
N GLY A 184 -4.75 -15.21 6.48
CA GLY A 184 -5.09 -15.92 7.72
C GLY A 184 -4.96 -15.08 9.00
N ILE A 185 -4.75 -13.76 8.88
CA ILE A 185 -4.65 -12.86 10.03
C ILE A 185 -6.07 -12.48 10.49
N MET A 186 -6.67 -13.34 11.32
CA MET A 186 -8.08 -13.34 11.73
C MET A 186 -8.31 -12.72 13.13
N TYR A 187 -7.99 -11.46 13.36
CA TYR A 187 -8.46 -10.80 14.58
C TYR A 187 -9.90 -10.31 14.41
N SER A 188 -10.85 -10.92 15.14
CA SER A 188 -12.28 -10.56 15.07
C SER A 188 -12.64 -9.29 15.85
N GLY A 189 -11.68 -8.67 16.54
CA GLY A 189 -11.95 -7.49 17.37
C GLY A 189 -12.92 -7.76 18.51
N ARG A 190 -13.23 -6.71 19.26
CA ARG A 190 -14.47 -6.64 20.05
C ARG A 190 -15.51 -5.89 19.22
N ALA A 191 -16.79 -6.05 19.52
CA ALA A 191 -17.88 -5.41 18.75
C ALA A 191 -17.76 -3.87 18.68
N ASP A 192 -17.14 -3.25 19.68
CA ASP A 192 -16.85 -1.82 19.81
C ASP A 192 -15.49 -1.39 19.23
N ASP A 193 -14.65 -2.34 18.79
CA ASP A 193 -13.27 -2.14 18.37
C ASP A 193 -12.97 -2.94 17.10
N LEU A 194 -13.82 -2.77 16.10
CA LEU A 194 -13.74 -3.46 14.82
C LEU A 194 -12.50 -3.00 14.04
N ILE A 195 -11.53 -3.91 13.95
CA ILE A 195 -10.35 -3.74 13.10
C ILE A 195 -10.76 -3.98 11.66
N ARG A 196 -10.48 -3.02 10.79
CA ARG A 196 -10.74 -3.13 9.34
C ARG A 196 -9.89 -4.24 8.72
N ASP A 197 -10.37 -4.74 7.60
CA ASP A 197 -9.73 -5.85 6.89
C ASP A 197 -8.58 -5.35 6.01
N ASP A 198 -8.77 -4.18 5.40
CA ASP A 198 -7.76 -3.54 4.57
C ASP A 198 -6.64 -2.93 5.42
N VAL A 199 -5.40 -3.23 5.02
CA VAL A 199 -4.17 -2.64 5.56
C VAL A 199 -3.45 -1.96 4.40
N VAL A 200 -3.21 -0.66 4.52
CA VAL A 200 -2.46 0.10 3.51
C VAL A 200 -0.98 -0.19 3.68
N ILE A 201 -0.30 -0.51 2.59
CA ILE A 201 1.15 -0.73 2.49
C ILE A 201 1.75 0.45 1.72
N LYS A 202 2.88 0.96 2.21
CA LYS A 202 3.62 2.07 1.60
C LYS A 202 5.06 1.68 1.41
N LEU A 203 5.52 1.75 0.16
CA LEU A 203 6.89 1.47 -0.24
C LEU A 203 7.59 2.77 -0.63
N ASP A 204 8.79 2.98 -0.11
CA ASP A 204 9.75 3.98 -0.56
C ASP A 204 11.12 3.31 -0.57
N VAL A 205 11.42 2.59 -1.65
CA VAL A 205 12.59 1.72 -1.76
C VAL A 205 13.61 2.37 -2.67
N LYS A 206 14.87 2.33 -2.24
CA LYS A 206 16.03 2.73 -3.01
C LYS A 206 17.01 1.58 -3.08
N ALA A 207 17.58 1.33 -4.26
CA ALA A 207 18.61 0.32 -4.45
C ALA A 207 19.74 0.87 -5.31
N THR A 208 20.97 0.40 -5.07
CA THR A 208 22.16 0.76 -5.86
C THR A 208 22.80 -0.51 -6.43
N PRO A 209 23.58 -0.42 -7.52
CA PRO A 209 24.31 -1.55 -8.07
C PRO A 209 25.06 -2.32 -6.98
N GLN A 210 24.96 -3.64 -7.01
CA GLN A 210 25.81 -4.48 -6.19
C GLN A 210 27.25 -4.36 -6.71
N THR A 211 28.16 -3.99 -5.83
CA THR A 211 29.61 -3.97 -6.09
C THR A 211 30.20 -5.37 -6.13
#